data_AF-A0A8C9U3Z1-F1
#
_entry.id   AF-A0A8C9U3Z1-F1
#
_cell.length_a   1.000
_cell.length_b   1.000
_cell.length_c   1.000
_cell.angle_alpha   90.00
_cell.angle_beta   90.00
_cell.angle_gamma   90.00
#
_symmetry.space_group_name_H-M   'P 1'
#
loop_
_entity.id
_entity.type
_entity.pdbx_description
1 polymer ?
#
loop_
_entity_poly.entity_id
_entity_poly.type
_entity_poly.pdbx_seq_one_letter_code
_entity_poly.pdbx_strand_id
1 'polypeptide(L)'
;MATATPSRSAAEAARSTSTPLSPTRISRLQEKEELRHLNDRLAVYIDRVRALELENDRLLLKVSEKEEVTTREVTGIKTLYEAELADARRVLDETARERAKLQIDLGKANAELEEVTRNFKKKDGDLTLAQARVKELESMYNKSEAALSTALSENAALGAELADLKAQLAKAEDAHAVAKKQLEAETLLRVDLENRCQSLSEELEFRKSMFEEEVKETRRRHEKRMVEVDSGAQQDYEFKLTQALQDLRRQHEEQVSIYKEELEQTFKAKLDNAKVSSDLNDKAVSAAREELQEAHMRIESLGYQLSALQKQASASEQRIRELEDILASDRDKYRRQLDAKEREMAEMRDCMQQQLNEYQELLDVKLALDMEINAYRKLLEGEEDRLKLSPSQSSRVTVSRAATTSSSVRTSRAKRKRMEESGTSSQPKVHVSQEAEATGSITIEEIDLEGKSVTLKNSSEKDQSLGSWRLKRQIGEGEEIAYKFTPKYVLKAGQTVTVWSSDAGVSHSPPTDLLWKSQSSWGTGDNILTVLVNSEGEEVAKRIVTKTTVENEDEDADFGEEDLFHQQGDPKTTSRECLIM
;
A
#
# COMPACT_ATOMS: atom_id res chain seq x y z
N MET A 1 80.71 -122.40 -131.66
CA MET A 1 80.27 -123.77 -132.02
C MET A 1 80.14 -123.78 -133.54
N ALA A 2 80.81 -124.62 -134.34
CA ALA A 2 80.95 -126.09 -134.27
C ALA A 2 79.60 -126.80 -134.55
N THR A 3 79.47 -127.76 -135.47
CA THR A 3 80.50 -128.50 -136.28
C THR A 3 79.89 -129.24 -137.50
N ALA A 4 80.75 -129.84 -138.33
CA ALA A 4 80.52 -131.03 -139.19
C ALA A 4 79.86 -130.92 -140.59
N THR A 5 80.73 -130.95 -141.62
CA THR A 5 80.60 -131.65 -142.92
C THR A 5 80.69 -133.20 -142.73
N PRO A 6 80.40 -134.13 -143.69
CA PRO A 6 81.08 -134.27 -145.00
C PRO A 6 80.28 -134.97 -146.16
N SER A 7 81.01 -135.60 -147.09
CA SER A 7 80.67 -135.93 -148.50
C SER A 7 80.73 -137.43 -148.89
N ARG A 8 80.38 -137.75 -150.16
CA ARG A 8 80.79 -138.95 -150.97
C ARG A 8 80.07 -140.30 -150.62
N SER A 9 80.04 -141.36 -151.46
CA SER A 9 80.56 -141.66 -152.84
C SER A 9 80.06 -143.00 -153.46
N ALA A 10 79.97 -143.07 -154.81
CA ALA A 10 80.17 -144.25 -155.71
C ALA A 10 79.22 -145.50 -155.56
N ALA A 11 79.20 -146.57 -156.41
CA ALA A 11 79.97 -146.98 -157.61
C ALA A 11 79.20 -148.00 -158.52
N GLU A 12 79.68 -148.24 -159.77
CA GLU A 12 79.71 -149.52 -160.56
C GLU A 12 78.39 -150.30 -160.93
N ALA A 13 78.28 -151.23 -161.91
CA ALA A 13 79.10 -151.74 -163.06
C ALA A 13 78.18 -152.46 -164.11
N ALA A 14 78.31 -152.32 -165.44
CA ALA A 14 79.12 -153.07 -166.45
C ALA A 14 78.54 -154.40 -167.05
N ARG A 15 79.01 -154.80 -168.27
CA ARG A 15 78.73 -156.03 -169.10
C ARG A 15 77.55 -155.98 -170.11
N SER A 16 77.51 -156.74 -171.24
CA SER A 16 78.56 -157.37 -172.11
C SER A 16 78.00 -157.85 -173.47
N THR A 17 78.90 -158.15 -174.43
CA THR A 17 78.74 -158.49 -175.88
C THR A 17 78.09 -159.83 -176.28
N SER A 18 77.46 -159.88 -177.49
CA SER A 18 77.60 -161.02 -178.45
C SER A 18 77.14 -160.69 -179.91
N THR A 19 77.73 -161.38 -180.90
CA THR A 19 77.60 -161.26 -182.38
C THR A 19 76.62 -162.31 -182.99
N PRO A 20 76.44 -162.55 -184.32
CA PRO A 20 77.08 -161.98 -185.53
C PRO A 20 76.21 -161.62 -186.79
N LEU A 21 76.72 -160.67 -187.61
CA LEU A 21 76.37 -160.43 -189.04
C LEU A 21 74.91 -159.92 -189.30
N SER A 22 74.43 -159.59 -190.52
CA SER A 22 74.97 -159.79 -191.89
C SER A 22 74.61 -158.76 -193.00
N PRO A 23 73.35 -158.32 -193.21
CA PRO A 23 72.92 -157.68 -194.48
C PRO A 23 73.12 -156.14 -194.49
N THR A 24 72.85 -155.34 -195.54
CA THR A 24 72.01 -155.50 -196.75
C THR A 24 72.57 -154.68 -197.95
N ARG A 25 72.12 -154.92 -199.20
CA ARG A 25 72.42 -154.07 -200.39
C ARG A 25 71.22 -153.30 -200.98
N ILE A 26 70.25 -152.88 -200.17
CA ILE A 26 69.11 -152.04 -200.63
C ILE A 26 68.89 -150.78 -199.76
N SER A 27 68.66 -150.89 -198.44
CA SER A 27 68.41 -149.68 -197.63
C SER A 27 69.71 -149.06 -197.08
N ARG A 28 69.97 -147.82 -197.51
CA ARG A 28 71.01 -146.91 -196.98
C ARG A 28 70.70 -145.43 -197.24
N LEU A 29 69.46 -145.14 -197.66
CA LEU A 29 69.02 -143.82 -198.15
C LEU A 29 68.02 -143.18 -197.17
N GLN A 30 67.07 -143.99 -196.66
CA GLN A 30 66.06 -143.61 -195.66
C GLN A 30 66.70 -143.07 -194.35
N GLU A 31 67.72 -143.77 -193.84
CA GLU A 31 68.45 -143.47 -192.59
C GLU A 31 69.06 -142.05 -192.56
N LYS A 32 69.35 -141.47 -193.74
CA LYS A 32 69.87 -140.09 -193.87
C LYS A 32 68.78 -139.03 -193.85
N GLU A 33 67.57 -139.37 -194.26
CA GLU A 33 66.41 -138.47 -194.23
C GLU A 33 65.81 -138.42 -192.82
N GLU A 34 65.77 -139.55 -192.11
CA GLU A 34 65.40 -139.63 -190.69
C GLU A 34 66.30 -138.74 -189.80
N LEU A 35 67.62 -138.76 -190.01
CA LEU A 35 68.56 -137.90 -189.28
C LEU A 35 68.38 -136.40 -189.57
N ARG A 36 67.92 -136.02 -190.77
CA ARG A 36 67.51 -134.63 -191.04
C ARG A 36 66.24 -134.27 -190.28
N HIS A 37 65.22 -135.11 -190.40
CA HIS A 37 63.92 -134.87 -189.77
C HIS A 37 64.01 -134.83 -188.23
N LEU A 38 64.98 -135.53 -187.63
CA LEU A 38 65.31 -135.44 -186.21
C LEU A 38 65.99 -134.10 -185.84
N ASN A 39 66.93 -133.62 -186.66
CA ASN A 39 67.60 -132.33 -186.45
C ASN A 39 66.66 -131.13 -186.60
N ASP A 40 65.80 -131.13 -187.62
CA ASP A 40 64.80 -130.07 -187.82
C ASP A 40 63.83 -130.01 -186.62
N ARG A 41 63.46 -131.18 -186.08
CA ARG A 41 62.65 -131.30 -184.86
C ARG A 41 63.40 -130.82 -183.62
N LEU A 42 64.70 -131.06 -183.51
CA LEU A 42 65.56 -130.49 -182.45
C LEU A 42 65.66 -128.96 -182.54
N ALA A 43 65.77 -128.38 -183.73
CA ALA A 43 65.78 -126.93 -183.93
C ALA A 43 64.47 -126.29 -183.44
N VAL A 44 63.32 -126.85 -183.82
CA VAL A 44 62.00 -126.41 -183.32
C VAL A 44 61.88 -126.54 -181.80
N TYR A 45 62.46 -127.58 -181.20
CA TYR A 45 62.52 -127.70 -179.74
C TYR A 45 63.43 -126.64 -179.08
N ILE A 46 64.60 -126.34 -179.66
CA ILE A 46 65.53 -125.33 -179.16
C ILE A 46 64.92 -123.93 -179.22
N ASP A 47 64.27 -123.56 -180.32
CA ASP A 47 63.61 -122.26 -180.44
C ASP A 47 62.34 -122.18 -179.57
N ARG A 48 61.65 -123.30 -179.32
CA ARG A 48 60.56 -123.35 -178.32
C ARG A 48 61.09 -123.22 -176.88
N VAL A 49 62.25 -123.80 -176.56
CA VAL A 49 62.92 -123.61 -175.26
C VAL A 49 63.33 -122.15 -175.09
N ARG A 50 64.00 -121.53 -176.07
CA ARG A 50 64.35 -120.10 -176.05
C ARG A 50 63.14 -119.18 -175.89
N ALA A 51 62.02 -119.50 -176.54
CA ALA A 51 60.78 -118.75 -176.36
C ALA A 51 60.23 -118.87 -174.93
N LEU A 52 60.36 -120.05 -174.31
CA LEU A 52 59.97 -120.29 -172.91
C LEU A 52 60.97 -119.70 -171.90
N GLU A 53 62.26 -119.60 -172.23
CA GLU A 53 63.28 -118.89 -171.46
C GLU A 53 62.98 -117.39 -171.45
N LEU A 54 62.77 -116.78 -172.62
CA LEU A 54 62.35 -115.37 -172.73
C LEU A 54 60.99 -115.09 -172.09
N GLU A 55 60.06 -116.04 -172.11
CA GLU A 55 58.78 -115.93 -171.41
C GLU A 55 58.95 -116.04 -169.89
N ASN A 56 59.84 -116.92 -169.40
CA ASN A 56 60.22 -116.98 -167.98
C ASN A 56 60.91 -115.70 -167.52
N ASP A 57 61.89 -115.16 -168.26
CA ASP A 57 62.56 -113.90 -167.91
C ASP A 57 61.56 -112.73 -167.84
N ARG A 58 60.62 -112.68 -168.78
CA ARG A 58 59.51 -111.72 -168.80
C ARG A 58 58.51 -111.92 -167.65
N LEU A 59 58.31 -113.16 -167.18
CA LEU A 59 57.48 -113.46 -166.03
C LEU A 59 58.20 -113.13 -164.71
N LEU A 60 59.50 -113.41 -164.59
CA LEU A 60 60.35 -113.04 -163.47
C LEU A 60 60.41 -111.52 -163.30
N LEU A 61 60.61 -110.77 -164.40
CA LEU A 61 60.53 -109.31 -164.39
C LEU A 61 59.16 -108.84 -163.88
N LYS A 62 58.05 -109.39 -164.39
CA LYS A 62 56.69 -109.06 -163.92
C LYS A 62 56.41 -109.45 -162.47
N VAL A 63 57.07 -110.48 -161.94
CA VAL A 63 57.00 -110.85 -160.52
C VAL A 63 57.76 -109.80 -159.70
N SER A 64 59.01 -109.48 -160.06
CA SER A 64 59.79 -108.44 -159.38
C SER A 64 59.15 -107.04 -159.45
N GLU A 65 58.57 -106.66 -160.60
CA GLU A 65 57.78 -105.42 -160.75
C GLU A 65 56.59 -105.40 -159.78
N LYS A 66 55.88 -106.51 -159.62
CA LYS A 66 54.74 -106.62 -158.69
C LYS A 66 55.18 -106.66 -157.23
N GLU A 67 56.28 -107.32 -156.91
CA GLU A 67 56.86 -107.33 -155.56
C GLU A 67 57.37 -105.94 -155.18
N GLU A 68 58.02 -105.22 -156.11
CA GLU A 68 58.40 -103.82 -155.92
C GLU A 68 57.20 -102.88 -155.79
N VAL A 69 56.15 -103.03 -156.61
CA VAL A 69 54.94 -102.20 -156.53
C VAL A 69 54.19 -102.48 -155.22
N THR A 70 53.93 -103.74 -154.87
CA THR A 70 53.23 -104.08 -153.63
C THR A 70 54.03 -103.70 -152.37
N THR A 71 55.36 -103.81 -152.38
CA THR A 71 56.18 -103.30 -151.26
C THR A 71 56.18 -101.78 -151.18
N ARG A 72 56.18 -101.05 -152.31
CA ARG A 72 56.01 -99.58 -152.34
C ARG A 72 54.61 -99.15 -151.87
N GLU A 73 53.56 -99.86 -152.27
CA GLU A 73 52.18 -99.61 -151.81
C GLU A 73 52.03 -99.89 -150.31
N VAL A 74 52.50 -101.04 -149.82
CA VAL A 74 52.43 -101.39 -148.39
C VAL A 74 53.28 -100.46 -147.53
N THR A 75 54.46 -100.03 -147.99
CA THR A 75 55.26 -99.04 -147.26
C THR A 75 54.65 -97.65 -147.31
N GLY A 76 54.06 -97.24 -148.44
CA GLY A 76 53.29 -95.99 -148.56
C GLY A 76 52.10 -95.95 -147.60
N ILE A 77 51.24 -96.97 -147.63
CA ILE A 77 50.11 -97.13 -146.70
C ILE A 77 50.59 -97.14 -145.25
N LYS A 78 51.69 -97.84 -144.94
CA LYS A 78 52.30 -97.82 -143.61
C LYS A 78 52.70 -96.39 -143.20
N THR A 79 53.39 -95.63 -144.06
CA THR A 79 53.80 -94.25 -143.74
C THR A 79 52.62 -93.30 -143.57
N LEU A 80 51.51 -93.51 -144.30
CA LEU A 80 50.27 -92.76 -144.11
C LEU A 80 49.65 -93.06 -142.74
N TYR A 81 49.48 -94.33 -142.37
CA TYR A 81 48.98 -94.68 -141.03
C TYR A 81 49.92 -94.28 -139.90
N GLU A 82 51.24 -94.32 -140.08
CA GLU A 82 52.20 -93.82 -139.09
C GLU A 82 52.11 -92.28 -138.93
N ALA A 83 51.83 -91.54 -140.00
CA ALA A 83 51.56 -90.09 -139.93
C ALA A 83 50.20 -89.78 -139.27
N GLU A 84 49.12 -90.46 -139.66
CA GLU A 84 47.80 -90.31 -139.04
C GLU A 84 47.83 -90.64 -137.53
N LEU A 85 48.56 -91.69 -137.13
CA LEU A 85 48.76 -92.03 -135.72
C LEU A 85 49.62 -90.99 -134.98
N ALA A 86 50.58 -90.35 -135.66
CA ALA A 86 51.38 -89.27 -135.07
C ALA A 86 50.54 -88.00 -134.84
N ASP A 87 49.72 -87.60 -135.82
CA ASP A 87 48.82 -86.46 -135.67
C ASP A 87 47.69 -86.73 -134.67
N ALA A 88 47.11 -87.94 -134.66
CA ALA A 88 46.12 -88.33 -133.65
C ALA A 88 46.69 -88.28 -132.22
N ARG A 89 47.94 -88.71 -132.02
CA ARG A 89 48.66 -88.55 -130.73
C ARG A 89 48.91 -87.08 -130.41
N ARG A 90 49.39 -86.29 -131.38
CA ARG A 90 49.63 -84.85 -131.21
C ARG A 90 48.36 -84.11 -130.75
N VAL A 91 47.21 -84.38 -131.39
CA VAL A 91 45.92 -83.80 -131.02
C VAL A 91 45.43 -84.31 -129.65
N LEU A 92 45.70 -85.56 -129.29
CA LEU A 92 45.42 -86.08 -127.94
C LEU A 92 46.27 -85.35 -126.89
N ASP A 93 47.56 -85.14 -127.12
CA ASP A 93 48.46 -84.42 -126.22
C ASP A 93 48.17 -82.90 -126.17
N GLU A 94 47.66 -82.32 -127.25
CA GLU A 94 47.15 -80.93 -127.30
C GLU A 94 45.88 -80.80 -126.46
N THR A 95 44.85 -81.60 -126.73
CA THR A 95 43.58 -81.58 -125.98
C THR A 95 43.74 -81.98 -124.51
N ALA A 96 44.69 -82.87 -124.17
CA ALA A 96 45.05 -83.18 -122.79
C ALA A 96 45.69 -81.96 -122.06
N ARG A 97 46.58 -81.22 -122.73
CA ARG A 97 47.15 -79.96 -122.20
C ARG A 97 46.09 -78.87 -122.05
N GLU A 98 45.20 -78.70 -123.02
CA GLU A 98 44.09 -77.76 -122.94
C GLU A 98 43.12 -78.10 -121.81
N ARG A 99 42.74 -79.38 -121.67
CA ARG A 99 41.93 -79.86 -120.54
C ARG A 99 42.61 -79.60 -119.19
N ALA A 100 43.92 -79.87 -119.07
CA ALA A 100 44.67 -79.60 -117.85
C ALA A 100 44.72 -78.09 -117.53
N LYS A 101 44.92 -77.24 -118.54
CA LYS A 101 44.88 -75.78 -118.39
C LYS A 101 43.49 -75.30 -117.94
N LEU A 102 42.42 -75.73 -118.61
CA LEU A 102 41.04 -75.39 -118.25
C LEU A 102 40.68 -75.88 -116.84
N GLN A 103 41.18 -77.03 -116.42
CA GLN A 103 40.97 -77.54 -115.06
C GLN A 103 41.73 -76.70 -114.00
N ILE A 104 42.92 -76.19 -114.31
CA ILE A 104 43.66 -75.25 -113.47
C ILE A 104 42.95 -73.89 -113.39
N ASP A 105 42.50 -73.36 -114.53
CA ASP A 105 41.84 -72.04 -114.60
C ASP A 105 40.44 -72.07 -113.95
N LEU A 106 39.70 -73.18 -114.06
CA LEU A 106 38.49 -73.45 -113.26
C LEU A 106 38.80 -73.55 -111.76
N GLY A 107 39.92 -74.16 -111.39
CA GLY A 107 40.39 -74.20 -110.00
C GLY A 107 40.65 -72.80 -109.41
N LYS A 108 41.28 -71.90 -110.19
CA LYS A 108 41.49 -70.49 -109.81
C LYS A 108 40.15 -69.76 -109.67
N ALA A 109 39.29 -69.83 -110.69
CA ALA A 109 38.00 -69.15 -110.69
C ALA A 109 37.10 -69.59 -109.52
N ASN A 110 37.14 -70.86 -109.13
CA ASN A 110 36.46 -71.36 -107.94
C ASN A 110 37.07 -70.77 -106.65
N ALA A 111 38.40 -70.73 -106.52
CA ALA A 111 39.06 -70.14 -105.35
C ALA A 111 38.77 -68.63 -105.20
N GLU A 112 38.80 -67.89 -106.31
CA GLU A 112 38.43 -66.47 -106.39
C GLU A 112 36.96 -66.27 -106.01
N LEU A 113 36.04 -67.09 -106.53
CA LEU A 113 34.62 -67.07 -106.18
C LEU A 113 34.38 -67.35 -104.70
N GLU A 114 35.09 -68.32 -104.11
CA GLU A 114 35.01 -68.58 -102.67
C GLU A 114 35.57 -67.41 -101.85
N GLU A 115 36.67 -66.77 -102.25
CA GLU A 115 37.22 -65.60 -101.56
C GLU A 115 36.26 -64.41 -101.62
N VAL A 116 35.74 -64.08 -102.81
CA VAL A 116 34.71 -63.04 -102.98
C VAL A 116 33.47 -63.37 -102.15
N THR A 117 33.04 -64.64 -102.09
CA THR A 117 31.92 -65.07 -101.24
C THR A 117 32.21 -64.91 -99.75
N ARG A 118 33.42 -65.24 -99.29
CA ARG A 118 33.86 -65.01 -97.89
C ARG A 118 33.88 -63.52 -97.56
N ASN A 119 34.40 -62.69 -98.45
CA ASN A 119 34.52 -61.25 -98.25
C ASN A 119 33.16 -60.54 -98.33
N PHE A 120 32.26 -60.97 -99.21
CA PHE A 120 30.86 -60.53 -99.25
C PHE A 120 30.14 -60.86 -97.93
N LYS A 121 30.23 -62.11 -97.44
CA LYS A 121 29.61 -62.52 -96.16
C LYS A 121 30.15 -61.72 -94.96
N LYS A 122 31.44 -61.38 -94.94
CA LYS A 122 32.00 -60.46 -93.93
C LYS A 122 31.36 -59.07 -94.04
N LYS A 123 31.25 -58.50 -95.25
CA LYS A 123 30.71 -57.16 -95.46
C LYS A 123 29.20 -57.05 -95.20
N ASP A 124 28.45 -58.13 -95.42
CA ASP A 124 27.04 -58.25 -95.03
C ASP A 124 26.88 -58.30 -93.49
N GLY A 125 27.79 -59.01 -92.80
CA GLY A 125 27.93 -58.96 -91.34
C GLY A 125 28.29 -57.57 -90.81
N ASP A 126 29.29 -56.91 -91.40
CA ASP A 126 29.67 -55.53 -91.05
C ASP A 126 28.48 -54.56 -91.24
N LEU A 127 27.75 -54.70 -92.35
CA LEU A 127 26.60 -53.86 -92.69
C LEU A 127 25.43 -54.07 -91.74
N THR A 128 25.09 -55.31 -91.40
CA THR A 128 23.98 -55.60 -90.48
C THR A 128 24.29 -55.13 -89.05
N LEU A 129 25.54 -55.24 -88.60
CA LEU A 129 26.01 -54.65 -87.34
C LEU A 129 25.94 -53.11 -87.36
N ALA A 130 26.37 -52.47 -88.46
CA ALA A 130 26.27 -51.02 -88.62
C ALA A 130 24.80 -50.54 -88.61
N GLN A 131 23.90 -51.23 -89.31
CA GLN A 131 22.46 -50.94 -89.30
C GLN A 131 21.83 -51.10 -87.91
N ALA A 132 22.24 -52.11 -87.14
CA ALA A 132 21.79 -52.28 -85.76
C ALA A 132 22.24 -51.10 -84.88
N ARG A 133 23.50 -50.66 -85.01
CA ARG A 133 24.05 -49.53 -84.26
C ARG A 133 23.40 -48.19 -84.65
N VAL A 134 23.05 -48.00 -85.93
CA VAL A 134 22.29 -46.81 -86.37
C VAL A 134 20.92 -46.76 -85.69
N LYS A 135 20.15 -47.85 -85.71
CA LYS A 135 18.83 -47.93 -85.04
C LYS A 135 18.90 -47.70 -83.52
N GLU A 136 19.97 -48.17 -82.88
CA GLU A 136 20.23 -47.91 -81.46
C GLU A 136 20.48 -46.42 -81.21
N LEU A 137 21.33 -45.78 -82.02
CA LEU A 137 21.63 -44.35 -81.92
C LEU A 137 20.42 -43.47 -82.25
N GLU A 138 19.60 -43.82 -83.24
CA GLU A 138 18.30 -43.19 -83.53
C GLU A 138 17.35 -43.28 -82.33
N SER A 139 17.25 -44.46 -81.70
CA SER A 139 16.44 -44.65 -80.49
C SER A 139 16.94 -43.80 -79.32
N MET A 140 18.26 -43.64 -79.16
CA MET A 140 18.85 -42.80 -78.12
C MET A 140 18.69 -41.31 -78.41
N TYR A 141 18.84 -40.88 -79.67
CA TYR A 141 18.58 -39.52 -80.11
C TYR A 141 17.13 -39.13 -79.81
N ASN A 142 16.16 -39.91 -80.28
CA ASN A 142 14.72 -39.64 -80.08
C ASN A 142 14.34 -39.55 -78.59
N LYS A 143 14.97 -40.37 -77.72
CA LYS A 143 14.79 -40.27 -76.25
C LYS A 143 15.36 -38.97 -75.69
N SER A 144 16.55 -38.55 -76.15
CA SER A 144 17.17 -37.30 -75.70
C SER A 144 16.44 -36.05 -76.20
N GLU A 145 15.88 -36.10 -77.41
CA GLU A 145 15.06 -35.03 -77.99
C GLU A 145 13.72 -34.88 -77.25
N ALA A 146 13.06 -36.00 -76.92
CA ALA A 146 11.87 -36.00 -76.07
C ALA A 146 12.15 -35.46 -74.66
N ALA A 147 13.27 -35.86 -74.03
CA ALA A 147 13.68 -35.36 -72.71
C ALA A 147 14.05 -33.86 -72.73
N LEU A 148 14.65 -33.37 -73.82
CA LEU A 148 14.90 -31.94 -74.02
C LEU A 148 13.59 -31.17 -74.18
N SER A 149 12.64 -31.71 -74.95
CA SER A 149 11.32 -31.09 -75.16
C SER A 149 10.54 -30.96 -73.85
N THR A 150 10.51 -32.01 -73.01
CA THR A 150 9.88 -31.93 -71.68
C THR A 150 10.58 -30.93 -70.77
N ALA A 151 11.92 -30.96 -70.70
CA ALA A 151 12.68 -30.01 -69.87
C ALA A 151 12.50 -28.54 -70.30
N LEU A 152 12.35 -28.28 -71.61
CA LEU A 152 12.03 -26.94 -72.12
C LEU A 152 10.59 -26.52 -71.75
N SER A 153 9.62 -27.43 -71.78
CA SER A 153 8.25 -27.16 -71.34
C SER A 153 8.15 -26.91 -69.83
N GLU A 154 8.90 -27.66 -69.01
CA GLU A 154 9.00 -27.47 -67.56
C GLU A 154 9.66 -26.13 -67.21
N ASN A 155 10.74 -25.77 -67.89
CA ASN A 155 11.42 -24.48 -67.73
C ASN A 155 10.49 -23.30 -68.14
N ALA A 156 9.70 -23.46 -69.21
CA ALA A 156 8.70 -22.45 -69.59
C ALA A 156 7.58 -22.30 -68.55
N ALA A 157 7.10 -23.40 -67.95
CA ALA A 157 6.11 -23.37 -66.88
C ALA A 157 6.65 -22.70 -65.60
N LEU A 158 7.85 -23.11 -65.14
CA LEU A 158 8.53 -22.49 -64.00
C LEU A 158 8.84 -21.00 -64.26
N GLY A 159 9.15 -20.63 -65.50
CA GLY A 159 9.31 -19.23 -65.92
C GLY A 159 8.04 -18.40 -65.76
N ALA A 160 6.87 -18.97 -66.05
CA ALA A 160 5.57 -18.34 -65.83
C ALA A 160 5.24 -18.24 -64.32
N GLU A 161 5.42 -19.31 -63.55
CA GLU A 161 5.22 -19.30 -62.09
C GLU A 161 6.12 -18.26 -61.40
N LEU A 162 7.39 -18.13 -61.81
CA LEU A 162 8.30 -17.10 -61.32
C LEU A 162 7.90 -15.68 -61.74
N ALA A 163 7.19 -15.50 -62.86
CA ALA A 163 6.64 -14.21 -63.25
C ALA A 163 5.41 -13.85 -62.40
N ASP A 164 4.49 -14.79 -62.19
CA ASP A 164 3.31 -14.60 -61.34
C ASP A 164 3.68 -14.36 -59.87
N LEU A 165 4.65 -15.10 -59.32
CA LEU A 165 5.16 -14.87 -57.97
C LEU A 165 5.81 -13.49 -57.80
N LYS A 166 6.55 -12.99 -58.81
CA LYS A 166 7.07 -11.62 -58.81
C LYS A 166 5.95 -10.57 -58.89
N ALA A 167 4.91 -10.82 -59.69
CA ALA A 167 3.76 -9.94 -59.79
C ALA A 167 2.90 -9.94 -58.50
N GLN A 168 2.87 -11.04 -57.75
CA GLN A 168 2.26 -11.12 -56.41
C GLN A 168 3.11 -10.38 -55.36
N LEU A 169 4.43 -10.57 -55.38
CA LEU A 169 5.36 -9.88 -54.48
C LEU A 169 5.26 -8.36 -54.63
N ALA A 170 5.34 -7.83 -55.86
CA ALA A 170 5.22 -6.39 -56.12
C ALA A 170 3.89 -5.80 -55.61
N LYS A 171 2.77 -6.52 -55.81
CA LYS A 171 1.45 -6.10 -55.26
C LYS A 171 1.42 -6.09 -53.73
N ALA A 172 2.12 -7.02 -53.09
CA ALA A 172 2.23 -7.06 -51.63
C ALA A 172 3.14 -5.94 -51.09
N GLU A 173 4.22 -5.63 -51.79
CA GLU A 173 5.12 -4.50 -51.48
C GLU A 173 4.40 -3.16 -51.63
N ASP A 174 3.64 -2.95 -52.71
CA ASP A 174 2.78 -1.77 -52.92
C ASP A 174 1.72 -1.64 -51.80
N ALA A 175 1.01 -2.73 -51.50
CA ALA A 175 -0.02 -2.74 -50.44
C ALA A 175 0.58 -2.44 -49.05
N HIS A 176 1.76 -2.99 -48.75
CA HIS A 176 2.50 -2.68 -47.52
C HIS A 176 2.96 -1.21 -47.50
N ALA A 177 3.42 -0.65 -48.61
CA ALA A 177 3.81 0.76 -48.71
C ALA A 177 2.61 1.72 -48.52
N VAL A 178 1.42 1.34 -48.98
CA VAL A 178 0.17 2.08 -48.70
C VAL A 178 -0.22 1.98 -47.23
N ALA A 179 -0.24 0.76 -46.67
CA ALA A 179 -0.59 0.53 -45.26
C ALA A 179 0.38 1.26 -44.29
N LYS A 180 1.67 1.31 -44.61
CA LYS A 180 2.68 2.06 -43.85
C LYS A 180 2.39 3.56 -43.85
N LYS A 181 2.06 4.15 -44.99
CA LYS A 181 1.69 5.58 -45.10
C LYS A 181 0.38 5.90 -44.38
N GLN A 182 -0.58 4.98 -44.38
CA GLN A 182 -1.82 5.11 -43.61
C GLN A 182 -1.53 5.08 -42.11
N LEU A 183 -0.71 4.14 -41.63
CA LEU A 183 -0.28 4.09 -40.24
C LEU A 183 0.46 5.37 -39.82
N GLU A 184 1.38 5.88 -40.66
CA GLU A 184 2.08 7.14 -40.42
C GLU A 184 1.09 8.32 -40.27
N ALA A 185 0.12 8.45 -41.18
CA ALA A 185 -0.91 9.49 -41.12
C ALA A 185 -1.81 9.37 -39.87
N GLU A 186 -2.27 8.16 -39.52
CA GLU A 186 -3.07 7.92 -38.33
C GLU A 186 -2.28 8.16 -37.03
N THR A 187 -0.97 7.86 -37.00
CA THR A 187 -0.14 8.19 -35.83
C THR A 187 0.06 9.69 -35.63
N LEU A 188 0.16 10.47 -36.72
CA LEU A 188 0.20 11.94 -36.64
C LEU A 188 -1.15 12.49 -36.18
N LEU A 189 -2.27 12.03 -36.78
CA LEU A 189 -3.61 12.43 -36.38
C LEU A 189 -3.91 12.12 -34.91
N ARG A 190 -3.46 10.95 -34.41
CA ARG A 190 -3.60 10.59 -32.99
C ARG A 190 -2.85 11.56 -32.08
N VAL A 191 -1.62 11.93 -32.43
CA VAL A 191 -0.81 12.90 -31.67
C VAL A 191 -1.43 14.31 -31.72
N ASP A 192 -1.93 14.76 -32.87
CA ASP A 192 -2.62 16.05 -32.98
C ASP A 192 -3.91 16.10 -32.13
N LEU A 193 -4.64 14.98 -32.05
CA LEU A 193 -5.81 14.85 -31.17
C LEU A 193 -5.42 14.75 -29.69
N GLU A 194 -4.37 14.02 -29.34
CA GLU A 194 -3.81 13.95 -27.98
C GLU A 194 -3.40 15.35 -27.49
N ASN A 195 -2.63 16.09 -28.30
CA ASN A 195 -2.23 17.48 -28.03
C ASN A 195 -3.45 18.40 -27.82
N ARG A 196 -4.47 18.27 -28.68
CA ARG A 196 -5.70 19.09 -28.58
C ARG A 196 -6.54 18.73 -27.37
N CYS A 197 -6.60 17.46 -26.99
CA CYS A 197 -7.25 17.03 -25.75
C CYS A 197 -6.51 17.56 -24.52
N GLN A 198 -5.18 17.57 -24.53
CA GLN A 198 -4.37 18.21 -23.47
C GLN A 198 -4.68 19.72 -23.38
N SER A 199 -4.60 20.48 -24.47
CA SER A 199 -4.90 21.92 -24.47
C SER A 199 -6.32 22.26 -23.98
N LEU A 200 -7.31 21.43 -24.31
CA LEU A 200 -8.69 21.58 -23.81
C LEU A 200 -8.82 21.22 -22.33
N SER A 201 -7.95 20.35 -21.81
CA SER A 201 -7.95 19.96 -20.40
C SER A 201 -7.29 21.07 -19.56
N GLU A 202 -6.16 21.62 -20.02
CA GLU A 202 -5.50 22.80 -19.47
C GLU A 202 -6.43 24.04 -19.49
N GLU A 203 -7.18 24.28 -20.57
CA GLU A 203 -8.18 25.36 -20.62
C GLU A 203 -9.33 25.11 -19.63
N LEU A 204 -9.78 23.86 -19.46
CA LEU A 204 -10.85 23.50 -18.53
C LEU A 204 -10.39 23.63 -17.06
N GLU A 205 -9.14 23.28 -16.75
CA GLU A 205 -8.53 23.46 -15.43
C GLU A 205 -8.28 24.94 -15.11
N PHE A 206 -7.80 25.73 -16.07
CA PHE A 206 -7.72 27.18 -15.93
C PHE A 206 -9.10 27.80 -15.64
N ARG A 207 -10.13 27.43 -16.41
CA ARG A 207 -11.51 27.89 -16.18
C ARG A 207 -12.05 27.45 -14.81
N LYS A 208 -11.75 26.23 -14.35
CA LYS A 208 -12.07 25.79 -12.97
C LYS A 208 -11.39 26.68 -11.92
N SER A 209 -10.09 26.93 -12.05
CA SER A 209 -9.34 27.78 -11.11
C SER A 209 -9.91 29.20 -11.05
N MET A 210 -10.24 29.78 -12.21
CA MET A 210 -10.92 31.09 -12.29
C MET A 210 -12.28 31.09 -11.59
N PHE A 211 -13.15 30.10 -11.86
CA PHE A 211 -14.44 30.00 -11.17
C PHE A 211 -14.29 29.74 -9.66
N GLU A 212 -13.29 28.96 -9.24
CA GLU A 212 -12.98 28.78 -7.83
C GLU A 212 -12.51 30.08 -7.17
N GLU A 213 -11.70 30.89 -7.84
CA GLU A 213 -11.27 32.21 -7.35
C GLU A 213 -12.44 33.20 -7.28
N GLU A 214 -13.32 33.23 -8.29
CA GLU A 214 -14.57 34.00 -8.25
C GLU A 214 -15.49 33.54 -7.09
N VAL A 215 -15.59 32.24 -6.83
CA VAL A 215 -16.35 31.68 -5.70
C VAL A 215 -15.68 32.01 -4.36
N LYS A 216 -14.34 31.91 -4.26
CA LYS A 216 -13.57 32.30 -3.06
C LYS A 216 -13.74 33.80 -2.78
N GLU A 217 -13.68 34.65 -3.81
CA GLU A 217 -13.81 36.10 -3.66
C GLU A 217 -15.26 36.54 -3.38
N THR A 218 -16.27 35.93 -4.01
CA THR A 218 -17.69 36.21 -3.71
C THR A 218 -18.08 35.71 -2.32
N ARG A 219 -17.58 34.55 -1.87
CA ARG A 219 -17.67 34.11 -0.46
C ARG A 219 -17.03 35.14 0.47
N ARG A 220 -15.80 35.59 0.20
CA ARG A 220 -15.11 36.62 1.00
C ARG A 220 -15.83 37.97 1.03
N ARG A 221 -16.51 38.36 -0.06
CA ARG A 221 -17.40 39.55 -0.12
C ARG A 221 -18.72 39.36 0.63
N HIS A 222 -19.17 38.12 0.83
CA HIS A 222 -20.36 37.83 1.65
C HIS A 222 -19.99 37.74 3.13
N GLU A 223 -18.92 37.01 3.46
CA GLU A 223 -18.30 36.92 4.78
C GLU A 223 -17.98 38.30 5.37
N LYS A 224 -17.32 39.19 4.60
CA LYS A 224 -17.12 40.58 5.04
C LYS A 224 -18.42 41.29 5.40
N ARG A 225 -19.47 41.16 4.58
CA ARG A 225 -20.78 41.77 4.86
C ARG A 225 -21.51 41.12 6.04
N MET A 226 -21.31 39.82 6.27
CA MET A 226 -21.79 39.13 7.47
C MET A 226 -21.09 39.71 8.71
N VAL A 227 -19.75 39.79 8.71
CA VAL A 227 -18.96 40.36 9.81
C VAL A 227 -19.24 41.85 10.02
N GLU A 228 -19.50 42.63 8.97
CA GLU A 228 -19.95 44.03 9.07
C GLU A 228 -21.33 44.15 9.75
N VAL A 229 -22.28 43.27 9.40
CA VAL A 229 -23.62 43.22 10.02
C VAL A 229 -23.56 42.69 11.46
N ASP A 230 -22.79 41.64 11.72
CA ASP A 230 -22.63 41.05 13.05
C ASP A 230 -21.84 41.99 13.98
N SER A 231 -20.79 42.66 13.49
CA SER A 231 -20.09 43.71 14.25
C SER A 231 -20.99 44.91 14.51
N GLY A 232 -21.84 45.29 13.54
CA GLY A 232 -22.85 46.33 13.74
C GLY A 232 -23.84 45.93 14.83
N ALA A 233 -24.39 44.71 14.76
CA ALA A 233 -25.31 44.17 15.76
C ALA A 233 -24.66 44.04 17.14
N GLN A 234 -23.41 43.56 17.23
CA GLN A 234 -22.65 43.46 18.48
C GLN A 234 -22.43 44.83 19.11
N GLN A 235 -22.01 45.84 18.32
CA GLN A 235 -21.89 47.23 18.81
C GLN A 235 -23.24 47.79 19.25
N ASP A 236 -24.32 47.51 18.52
CA ASP A 236 -25.69 47.90 18.90
C ASP A 236 -26.14 47.24 20.21
N TYR A 237 -25.82 45.96 20.43
CA TYR A 237 -26.12 45.24 21.66
C TYR A 237 -25.24 45.71 22.83
N GLU A 238 -23.94 45.93 22.62
CA GLU A 238 -23.03 46.48 23.62
C GLU A 238 -23.42 47.91 24.01
N PHE A 239 -23.78 48.75 23.05
CA PHE A 239 -24.29 50.10 23.32
C PHE A 239 -25.60 50.07 24.13
N LYS A 240 -26.58 49.23 23.74
CA LYS A 240 -27.84 49.10 24.48
C LYS A 240 -27.63 48.51 25.88
N LEU A 241 -26.71 47.56 26.03
CA LEU A 241 -26.35 46.96 27.32
C LEU A 241 -25.62 47.95 28.24
N THR A 242 -24.62 48.66 27.71
CA THR A 242 -23.88 49.69 28.47
C THR A 242 -24.77 50.87 28.83
N GLN A 243 -25.68 51.30 27.94
CA GLN A 243 -26.72 52.29 28.25
C GLN A 243 -27.65 51.79 29.36
N ALA A 244 -28.19 50.57 29.27
CA ALA A 244 -29.06 50.00 30.30
C ALA A 244 -28.34 49.84 31.66
N LEU A 245 -27.06 49.45 31.67
CA LEU A 245 -26.23 49.39 32.86
C LEU A 245 -25.94 50.79 33.42
N GLN A 246 -25.77 51.81 32.56
CA GLN A 246 -25.57 53.19 32.98
C GLN A 246 -26.85 53.81 33.56
N ASP A 247 -28.02 53.55 32.96
CA ASP A 247 -29.31 53.97 33.52
C ASP A 247 -29.63 53.25 34.83
N LEU A 248 -29.30 51.96 34.98
CA LEU A 248 -29.46 51.23 36.23
C LEU A 248 -28.51 51.73 37.33
N ARG A 249 -27.26 52.07 36.99
CA ARG A 249 -26.33 52.78 37.90
C ARG A 249 -26.89 54.14 38.30
N ARG A 250 -27.34 54.94 37.33
CA ARG A 250 -27.96 56.26 37.56
C ARG A 250 -29.19 56.15 38.47
N GLN A 251 -30.06 55.16 38.27
CA GLN A 251 -31.21 54.90 39.14
C GLN A 251 -30.79 54.51 40.57
N HIS A 252 -29.74 53.70 40.73
CA HIS A 252 -29.20 53.38 42.06
C HIS A 252 -28.54 54.59 42.73
N GLU A 253 -27.81 55.42 41.99
CA GLU A 253 -27.22 56.68 42.49
C GLU A 253 -28.30 57.70 42.87
N GLU A 254 -29.38 57.80 42.07
CA GLU A 254 -30.55 58.64 42.32
C GLU A 254 -31.32 58.16 43.57
N GLN A 255 -31.54 56.85 43.72
CA GLN A 255 -32.10 56.26 44.95
C GLN A 255 -31.21 56.53 46.18
N VAL A 256 -29.88 56.38 46.05
CA VAL A 256 -28.94 56.68 47.13
C VAL A 256 -28.91 58.18 47.48
N SER A 257 -29.06 59.08 46.50
CA SER A 257 -29.22 60.51 46.76
C SER A 257 -30.52 60.80 47.50
N ILE A 258 -31.65 60.22 47.08
CA ILE A 258 -32.95 60.37 47.74
C ILE A 258 -32.86 59.85 49.19
N TYR A 259 -32.33 58.65 49.42
CA TYR A 259 -32.15 58.12 50.79
C TYR A 259 -31.19 58.98 51.62
N LYS A 260 -30.14 59.55 51.03
CA LYS A 260 -29.23 60.49 51.71
C LYS A 260 -29.93 61.81 52.04
N GLU A 261 -30.78 62.32 51.16
CA GLU A 261 -31.57 63.53 51.38
C GLU A 261 -32.68 63.31 52.42
N GLU A 262 -33.36 62.17 52.43
CA GLU A 262 -34.29 61.77 53.49
C GLU A 262 -33.60 61.61 54.84
N LEU A 263 -32.40 61.00 54.87
CA LEU A 263 -31.58 60.94 56.08
C LEU A 263 -31.17 62.35 56.53
N GLU A 264 -30.70 63.21 55.64
CA GLU A 264 -30.37 64.60 55.97
C GLU A 264 -31.59 65.39 56.45
N GLN A 265 -32.76 65.21 55.85
CA GLN A 265 -34.02 65.84 56.27
C GLN A 265 -34.45 65.34 57.66
N THR A 266 -34.37 64.04 57.93
CA THR A 266 -34.68 63.50 59.27
C THR A 266 -33.63 63.86 60.32
N PHE A 267 -32.36 64.06 59.94
CA PHE A 267 -31.33 64.63 60.82
C PHE A 267 -31.59 66.12 61.11
N LYS A 268 -31.92 66.93 60.08
CA LYS A 268 -32.32 68.34 60.24
C LYS A 268 -33.55 68.45 61.14
N ALA A 269 -34.60 67.67 60.89
CA ALA A 269 -35.79 67.62 61.74
C ALA A 269 -35.50 67.15 63.19
N LYS A 270 -34.57 66.21 63.41
CA LYS A 270 -34.12 65.83 64.77
C LYS A 270 -33.35 66.96 65.45
N LEU A 271 -32.47 67.65 64.73
CA LEU A 271 -31.73 68.82 65.23
C LEU A 271 -32.67 69.97 65.58
N ASP A 272 -33.67 70.25 64.74
CA ASP A 272 -34.62 71.35 64.97
C ASP A 272 -35.60 71.02 66.09
N ASN A 273 -36.05 69.75 66.22
CA ASN A 273 -36.77 69.31 67.43
C ASN A 273 -35.90 69.41 68.69
N ALA A 274 -34.59 69.11 68.61
CA ALA A 274 -33.67 69.28 69.73
C ALA A 274 -33.44 70.75 70.09
N LYS A 275 -33.37 71.66 69.10
CA LYS A 275 -33.35 73.12 69.32
C LYS A 275 -34.63 73.59 70.00
N VAL A 276 -35.81 73.23 69.49
CA VAL A 276 -37.10 73.60 70.10
C VAL A 276 -37.21 73.04 71.52
N SER A 277 -36.71 71.83 71.78
CA SER A 277 -36.63 71.27 73.14
C SER A 277 -35.63 72.02 74.03
N SER A 278 -34.53 72.55 73.50
CA SER A 278 -33.63 73.45 74.23
C SER A 278 -34.32 74.77 74.52
N ASP A 279 -34.91 75.44 73.51
CA ASP A 279 -35.62 76.71 73.64
C ASP A 279 -36.76 76.62 74.68
N LEU A 280 -37.45 75.48 74.78
CA LEU A 280 -38.46 75.21 75.80
C LEU A 280 -37.84 75.06 77.19
N ASN A 281 -36.70 74.37 77.30
CA ASN A 281 -35.96 74.23 78.56
C ASN A 281 -35.34 75.57 79.01
N ASP A 282 -34.81 76.37 78.08
CA ASP A 282 -34.25 77.70 78.34
C ASP A 282 -35.36 78.69 78.75
N LYS A 283 -36.56 78.61 78.16
CA LYS A 283 -37.77 79.35 78.63
C LYS A 283 -38.23 78.90 80.01
N ALA A 284 -38.15 77.60 80.33
CA ALA A 284 -38.44 77.11 81.68
C ALA A 284 -37.40 77.62 82.70
N VAL A 285 -36.12 77.70 82.30
CA VAL A 285 -35.04 78.27 83.12
C VAL A 285 -35.16 79.78 83.27
N SER A 286 -35.65 80.53 82.26
CA SER A 286 -35.91 81.96 82.41
C SER A 286 -37.11 82.22 83.33
N ALA A 287 -38.21 81.49 83.17
CA ALA A 287 -39.37 81.58 84.07
C ALA A 287 -38.99 81.26 85.53
N ALA A 288 -38.21 80.20 85.76
CA ALA A 288 -37.72 79.85 87.09
C ALA A 288 -36.76 80.90 87.69
N ARG A 289 -36.05 81.69 86.86
CA ARG A 289 -35.26 82.84 87.32
C ARG A 289 -36.12 84.05 87.66
N GLU A 290 -37.16 84.31 86.88
CA GLU A 290 -38.14 85.37 87.15
C GLU A 290 -38.91 85.09 88.45
N GLU A 291 -39.38 83.86 88.66
CA GLU A 291 -39.98 83.42 89.94
C GLU A 291 -39.03 83.58 91.14
N LEU A 292 -37.74 83.28 90.95
CA LEU A 292 -36.71 83.47 91.99
C LEU A 292 -36.49 84.96 92.30
N GLN A 293 -36.48 85.83 91.28
CA GLN A 293 -36.35 87.28 91.47
C GLN A 293 -37.58 87.85 92.19
N GLU A 294 -38.80 87.43 91.84
CA GLU A 294 -39.98 87.80 92.62
C GLU A 294 -39.90 87.30 94.07
N ALA A 295 -39.43 86.07 94.30
CA ALA A 295 -39.26 85.54 95.65
C ALA A 295 -38.25 86.38 96.46
N HIS A 296 -37.14 86.81 95.85
CA HIS A 296 -36.19 87.72 96.49
C HIS A 296 -36.82 89.08 96.85
N MET A 297 -37.56 89.71 95.93
CA MET A 297 -38.27 90.98 96.21
C MET A 297 -39.32 90.85 97.34
N ARG A 298 -40.00 89.70 97.43
CA ARG A 298 -40.92 89.37 98.54
C ARG A 298 -40.15 89.17 99.86
N ILE A 299 -38.97 88.57 99.84
CA ILE A 299 -38.12 88.39 101.03
C ILE A 299 -37.58 89.74 101.53
N GLU A 300 -37.10 90.63 100.65
CA GLU A 300 -36.60 91.95 101.03
C GLU A 300 -37.68 92.83 101.65
N SER A 301 -38.88 92.86 101.06
CA SER A 301 -40.01 93.64 101.59
C SER A 301 -40.52 93.13 102.94
N LEU A 302 -40.58 91.80 103.16
CA LEU A 302 -40.87 91.21 104.47
C LEU A 302 -39.76 91.46 105.50
N GLY A 303 -38.50 91.43 105.08
CA GLY A 303 -37.34 91.79 105.91
C GLY A 303 -37.41 93.23 106.41
N TYR A 304 -37.84 94.17 105.56
CA TYR A 304 -38.05 95.56 105.96
C TYR A 304 -39.14 95.69 107.03
N GLN A 305 -40.26 94.98 106.87
CA GLN A 305 -41.37 94.95 107.85
C GLN A 305 -40.94 94.36 109.21
N LEU A 306 -40.18 93.26 109.20
CA LEU A 306 -39.61 92.66 110.42
C LEU A 306 -38.70 93.65 111.17
N SER A 307 -37.84 94.38 110.45
CA SER A 307 -36.91 95.35 111.06
C SER A 307 -37.63 96.49 111.82
N ALA A 308 -38.80 96.91 111.32
CA ALA A 308 -39.62 97.95 111.94
C ALA A 308 -40.27 97.46 113.24
N LEU A 309 -40.89 96.27 113.21
CA LEU A 309 -41.50 95.64 114.38
C LEU A 309 -40.46 95.30 115.46
N GLN A 310 -39.27 94.85 115.07
CA GLN A 310 -38.21 94.50 116.03
C GLN A 310 -37.65 95.73 116.77
N LYS A 311 -37.56 96.90 116.11
CA LYS A 311 -37.28 98.18 116.79
C LYS A 311 -38.35 98.51 117.83
N GLN A 312 -39.63 98.38 117.46
CA GLN A 312 -40.74 98.67 118.36
C GLN A 312 -40.75 97.76 119.60
N ALA A 313 -40.49 96.47 119.43
CA ALA A 313 -40.36 95.51 120.53
C ALA A 313 -39.22 95.87 121.50
N SER A 314 -38.03 96.21 120.97
CA SER A 314 -36.86 96.56 121.80
C SER A 314 -37.09 97.78 122.70
N ALA A 315 -37.91 98.75 122.26
CA ALA A 315 -38.26 99.92 123.06
C ALA A 315 -39.23 99.60 124.21
N SER A 316 -40.14 98.63 124.02
CA SER A 316 -40.99 98.12 125.12
C SER A 316 -40.18 97.31 126.15
N GLU A 317 -39.22 96.49 125.74
CA GLU A 317 -38.41 95.69 126.67
C GLU A 317 -37.56 96.54 127.63
N GLN A 318 -36.93 97.61 127.13
CA GLN A 318 -36.15 98.52 127.97
C GLN A 318 -37.01 99.12 129.10
N ARG A 319 -38.23 99.53 128.77
CA ARG A 319 -39.19 100.14 129.71
C ARG A 319 -39.78 99.16 130.72
N ILE A 320 -39.70 97.85 130.45
CA ILE A 320 -40.05 96.81 131.43
C ILE A 320 -38.90 96.62 132.43
N ARG A 321 -37.65 96.50 131.97
CA ARG A 321 -36.48 96.31 132.84
C ARG A 321 -36.30 97.44 133.86
N GLU A 322 -36.52 98.69 133.45
CA GLU A 322 -36.52 99.87 134.35
C GLU A 322 -37.49 99.73 135.54
N LEU A 323 -38.64 99.08 135.34
CA LEU A 323 -39.66 98.87 136.39
C LEU A 323 -39.35 97.64 137.25
N GLU A 324 -38.73 96.61 136.68
CA GLU A 324 -38.32 95.40 137.38
C GLU A 324 -37.17 95.65 138.37
N ASP A 325 -36.16 96.45 137.99
CA ASP A 325 -35.02 96.79 138.86
C ASP A 325 -35.45 97.59 140.10
N ILE A 326 -36.41 98.51 139.96
CA ILE A 326 -36.97 99.27 141.10
C ILE A 326 -37.63 98.32 142.10
N LEU A 327 -38.50 97.43 141.61
CA LEU A 327 -39.20 96.41 142.41
C LEU A 327 -38.25 95.39 143.06
N ALA A 328 -37.16 95.03 142.38
CA ALA A 328 -36.10 94.21 142.95
C ALA A 328 -35.40 94.94 144.11
N SER A 329 -35.06 96.22 143.92
CA SER A 329 -34.36 97.04 144.93
C SER A 329 -35.12 97.12 146.26
N ASP A 330 -36.44 97.25 146.23
CA ASP A 330 -37.27 97.35 147.44
C ASP A 330 -37.44 96.00 148.15
N ARG A 331 -37.67 94.91 147.41
CA ARG A 331 -37.74 93.55 147.96
C ARG A 331 -36.48 93.20 148.74
N ASP A 332 -35.33 93.61 148.23
CA ASP A 332 -34.03 93.37 148.83
C ASP A 332 -33.70 94.30 150.02
N LYS A 333 -34.38 95.45 150.17
CA LYS A 333 -34.31 96.27 151.39
C LYS A 333 -35.05 95.58 152.54
N TYR A 334 -36.28 95.12 152.30
CA TYR A 334 -37.08 94.44 153.33
C TYR A 334 -36.50 93.09 153.75
N ARG A 335 -35.94 92.30 152.82
CA ARG A 335 -35.30 91.01 153.18
C ARG A 335 -34.14 91.20 154.16
N ARG A 336 -33.23 92.15 153.90
CA ARG A 336 -32.10 92.45 154.79
C ARG A 336 -32.51 92.92 156.19
N GLN A 337 -33.67 93.57 156.34
CA GLN A 337 -34.23 93.96 157.64
C GLN A 337 -34.74 92.74 158.43
N LEU A 338 -35.39 91.79 157.76
CA LEU A 338 -35.78 90.50 158.34
C LEU A 338 -34.55 89.70 158.78
N ASP A 339 -33.59 89.49 157.88
CA ASP A 339 -32.37 88.72 158.15
C ASP A 339 -31.59 89.27 159.36
N ALA A 340 -31.65 90.58 159.61
CA ALA A 340 -31.04 91.22 160.77
C ALA A 340 -31.77 90.91 162.08
N LYS A 341 -33.11 90.97 162.07
CA LYS A 341 -33.92 90.64 163.26
C LYS A 341 -33.92 89.15 163.58
N GLU A 342 -33.79 88.27 162.59
CA GLU A 342 -33.60 86.85 162.86
C GLU A 342 -32.25 86.52 163.51
N ARG A 343 -31.18 87.27 163.18
CA ARG A 343 -29.87 87.15 163.83
C ARG A 343 -29.87 87.64 165.27
N GLU A 344 -30.42 88.82 165.55
CA GLU A 344 -30.62 89.30 166.94
C GLU A 344 -31.40 88.25 167.78
N MET A 345 -32.44 87.66 167.19
CA MET A 345 -33.26 86.62 167.83
C MET A 345 -32.56 85.26 167.95
N ALA A 346 -31.44 85.02 167.24
CA ALA A 346 -30.63 83.81 167.36
C ALA A 346 -29.53 84.00 168.42
N GLU A 347 -28.83 85.13 168.40
CA GLU A 347 -27.82 85.52 169.39
C GLU A 347 -28.41 85.53 170.82
N MET A 348 -29.64 86.05 170.98
CA MET A 348 -30.37 85.99 172.26
C MET A 348 -30.72 84.56 172.70
N ARG A 349 -30.89 83.60 171.77
CA ARG A 349 -31.15 82.18 172.09
C ARG A 349 -29.87 81.47 172.51
N ASP A 350 -28.78 81.66 171.78
CA ASP A 350 -27.48 81.05 172.11
C ASP A 350 -26.92 81.59 173.44
N CYS A 351 -27.10 82.88 173.72
CA CYS A 351 -26.75 83.46 175.03
C CYS A 351 -27.58 82.83 176.18
N MET A 352 -28.87 82.58 175.97
CA MET A 352 -29.70 81.89 176.96
C MET A 352 -29.32 80.41 177.13
N GLN A 353 -28.87 79.76 176.05
CA GLN A 353 -28.38 78.38 176.06
C GLN A 353 -27.01 78.26 176.74
N GLN A 354 -26.14 79.27 176.59
CA GLN A 354 -24.89 79.39 177.35
C GLN A 354 -25.16 79.53 178.85
N GLN A 355 -26.09 80.41 179.26
CA GLN A 355 -26.49 80.51 180.67
C GLN A 355 -27.06 79.19 181.22
N LEU A 356 -27.83 78.43 180.44
CA LEU A 356 -28.30 77.09 180.85
C LEU A 356 -27.13 76.09 181.05
N ASN A 357 -26.07 76.18 180.24
CA ASN A 357 -24.87 75.37 180.43
C ASN A 357 -24.06 75.84 181.65
N GLU A 358 -23.95 77.15 181.89
CA GLU A 358 -23.34 77.71 183.11
C GLU A 358 -24.09 77.27 184.37
N TYR A 359 -25.43 77.20 184.33
CA TYR A 359 -26.23 76.62 185.42
C TYR A 359 -26.02 75.11 185.58
N GLN A 360 -25.68 74.37 184.52
CA GLN A 360 -25.35 72.95 184.58
C GLN A 360 -23.97 72.71 185.21
N GLU A 361 -22.95 73.46 184.78
CA GLU A 361 -21.59 73.39 185.37
C GLU A 361 -21.59 73.89 186.83
N LEU A 362 -22.34 74.95 187.14
CA LEU A 362 -22.48 75.45 188.51
C LEU A 362 -23.28 74.48 189.40
N LEU A 363 -24.24 73.75 188.84
CA LEU A 363 -24.93 72.66 189.55
C LEU A 363 -23.95 71.54 189.91
N ASP A 364 -23.09 71.11 188.98
CA ASP A 364 -22.09 70.06 189.22
C ASP A 364 -21.01 70.51 190.23
N VAL A 365 -20.50 71.74 190.11
CA VAL A 365 -19.55 72.32 191.09
C VAL A 365 -20.20 72.50 192.47
N LYS A 366 -21.47 72.93 192.54
CA LYS A 366 -22.15 73.16 193.82
C LYS A 366 -22.69 71.87 194.45
N LEU A 367 -22.92 70.80 193.67
CA LEU A 367 -23.16 69.46 194.19
C LEU A 367 -21.93 68.88 194.92
N ALA A 368 -20.71 69.24 194.51
CA ALA A 368 -19.50 68.93 195.28
C ALA A 368 -19.47 69.69 196.63
N LEU A 369 -19.82 70.99 196.63
CA LEU A 369 -19.98 71.77 197.87
C LEU A 369 -21.10 71.23 198.78
N ASP A 370 -22.18 70.69 198.20
CA ASP A 370 -23.23 69.97 198.92
C ASP A 370 -22.79 68.61 199.46
N MET A 371 -21.63 68.06 199.06
CA MET A 371 -21.02 66.91 199.73
C MET A 371 -20.10 67.37 200.87
N GLU A 372 -19.29 68.41 200.66
CA GLU A 372 -18.33 68.90 201.66
C GLU A 372 -19.02 69.60 202.84
N ILE A 373 -19.96 70.52 202.60
CA ILE A 373 -20.65 71.24 203.70
C ILE A 373 -21.64 70.31 204.43
N ASN A 374 -22.16 69.25 203.78
CA ASN A 374 -22.89 68.18 204.47
C ASN A 374 -22.00 67.34 205.42
N ALA A 375 -20.67 67.39 205.31
CA ALA A 375 -19.78 66.85 206.32
C ALA A 375 -19.57 67.85 207.47
N TYR A 376 -19.33 69.14 207.16
CA TYR A 376 -19.04 70.15 208.16
C TYR A 376 -20.24 70.62 209.00
N ARG A 377 -21.47 70.57 208.47
CA ARG A 377 -22.72 70.93 209.18
C ARG A 377 -23.62 69.74 209.54
N LYS A 378 -23.05 68.54 209.65
CA LYS A 378 -23.61 67.42 210.43
C LYS A 378 -23.00 67.31 211.84
N LEU A 379 -22.13 68.25 212.24
CA LEU A 379 -21.35 68.18 213.49
C LEU A 379 -21.39 69.46 214.33
N LEU A 380 -21.77 70.61 213.76
CA LEU A 380 -22.15 71.83 214.50
C LEU A 380 -23.55 72.26 214.06
N GLU A 381 -24.36 72.70 215.03
CA GLU A 381 -25.68 73.35 214.88
C GLU A 381 -26.72 72.52 214.07
N GLY A 382 -27.73 71.90 214.67
CA GLY A 382 -28.23 72.07 216.04
C GLY A 382 -29.01 73.39 216.17
N GLU A 383 -30.33 73.28 216.23
CA GLU A 383 -31.34 74.38 216.23
C GLU A 383 -31.74 74.97 214.84
N GLU A 384 -33.05 75.23 214.70
CA GLU A 384 -33.78 76.23 213.87
C GLU A 384 -34.03 76.12 212.31
N ASP A 385 -35.35 76.13 211.96
CA ASP A 385 -36.10 76.86 210.88
C ASP A 385 -36.12 76.59 209.31
N ARG A 386 -37.14 75.82 208.81
CA ARG A 386 -38.21 76.10 207.74
C ARG A 386 -38.07 76.13 206.12
N LEU A 387 -38.47 75.03 205.34
CA LEU A 387 -39.44 74.88 204.12
C LEU A 387 -39.21 74.92 202.44
N LYS A 388 -39.03 73.80 201.57
CA LYS A 388 -39.63 73.08 200.22
C LYS A 388 -39.83 73.41 198.51
N LEU A 389 -39.37 72.66 197.30
CA LEU A 389 -39.89 72.21 195.73
C LEU A 389 -39.30 72.34 194.04
N SER A 390 -39.47 71.48 192.82
CA SER A 390 -39.33 71.63 191.12
C SER A 390 -39.20 70.48 189.77
N PRO A 391 -39.38 70.61 188.29
CA PRO A 391 -39.34 69.61 186.92
C PRO A 391 -39.20 69.86 185.15
N SER A 392 -39.00 68.95 183.98
CA SER A 392 -39.05 69.09 182.28
C SER A 392 -38.83 67.94 180.93
N GLN A 393 -38.99 68.02 179.45
CA GLN A 393 -38.84 67.00 178.08
C GLN A 393 -38.84 67.26 176.32
N SER A 394 -38.53 66.38 175.14
CA SER A 394 -38.68 66.47 173.44
C SER A 394 -38.30 65.37 172.09
N SER A 395 -38.53 65.42 170.61
CA SER A 395 -38.12 64.47 169.25
C SER A 395 -38.44 64.60 167.51
N ARG A 396 -37.95 63.85 166.29
CA ARG A 396 -38.12 63.83 164.58
C ARG A 396 -37.58 62.64 163.39
N VAL A 397 -37.48 62.31 161.92
CA VAL A 397 -37.88 62.39 160.26
C VAL A 397 -37.04 61.53 158.94
N THR A 398 -37.00 61.15 157.48
CA THR A 398 -37.58 60.81 155.89
C THR A 398 -36.62 60.20 154.53
N VAL A 399 -36.61 59.78 153.08
CA VAL A 399 -37.23 59.33 151.54
C VAL A 399 -36.24 58.80 150.15
N SER A 400 -36.19 58.36 148.70
CA SER A 400 -36.74 57.95 147.12
C SER A 400 -35.77 57.22 145.80
N ARG A 401 -35.73 56.77 144.36
CA ARG A 401 -36.31 56.36 142.78
C ARG A 401 -35.30 55.78 141.43
N ALA A 402 -35.25 55.32 139.99
CA ALA A 402 -35.82 54.72 138.49
C ALA A 402 -34.82 54.33 137.06
N ALA A 403 -34.78 53.83 135.63
CA ALA A 403 -35.32 53.08 134.19
C ALA A 403 -34.37 52.83 132.68
N THR A 404 -34.33 52.31 131.26
CA THR A 404 -34.82 51.45 129.85
C THR A 404 -33.84 51.16 128.38
N THR A 405 -33.78 50.63 126.95
CA THR A 405 -34.26 49.82 125.52
C THR A 405 -33.25 49.51 124.07
N SER A 406 -33.22 48.99 122.65
CA SER A 406 -33.67 48.00 121.33
C SER A 406 -32.95 47.83 119.67
N SER A 407 -33.11 46.88 118.51
CA SER A 407 -32.60 46.78 116.86
C SER A 407 -32.70 45.55 115.57
N SER A 408 -32.37 45.52 114.09
CA SER A 408 -32.29 44.36 112.81
C SER A 408 -32.00 44.44 111.04
N VAL A 409 -31.69 43.42 109.97
CA VAL A 409 -31.54 43.28 108.24
C VAL A 409 -31.12 41.89 107.22
N ARG A 410 -30.87 41.42 105.80
CA ARG A 410 -30.97 41.44 104.08
C ARG A 410 -30.47 40.22 102.87
N THR A 411 -30.40 40.17 101.36
CA THR A 411 -30.23 38.98 100.13
C THR A 411 -29.67 38.97 98.43
N SER A 412 -29.63 37.91 97.35
CA SER A 412 -28.96 37.70 95.79
C SER A 412 -29.31 36.66 94.36
N ARG A 413 -28.57 36.34 93.09
CA ARG A 413 -28.86 35.49 91.61
C ARG A 413 -27.84 34.96 90.25
N ALA A 414 -28.11 34.22 88.97
CA ALA A 414 -27.21 33.52 87.69
C ALA A 414 -27.56 33.04 86.00
N LYS A 415 -26.76 32.32 84.94
CA LYS A 415 -26.89 31.84 83.29
C LYS A 415 -25.94 30.66 82.38
N ARG A 416 -25.68 30.05 81.02
CA ARG A 416 -25.86 29.78 79.35
C ARG A 416 -25.03 28.53 78.39
N LYS A 417 -24.82 27.92 77.04
CA LYS A 417 -25.02 27.72 75.36
C LYS A 417 -24.38 26.42 74.36
N ARG A 418 -24.47 26.11 72.91
CA ARG A 418 -24.00 24.91 71.79
C ARG A 418 -23.32 25.12 70.21
N MET A 419 -23.02 24.39 68.95
CA MET A 419 -23.27 23.16 67.86
C MET A 419 -22.27 22.73 66.49
N GLU A 420 -22.50 21.81 65.37
CA GLU A 420 -21.61 20.94 64.24
C GLU A 420 -22.01 20.60 62.58
N GLU A 421 -21.61 19.82 61.38
CA GLU A 421 -20.64 18.80 60.46
C GLU A 421 -20.92 18.44 58.77
N SER A 422 -20.50 17.62 57.59
CA SER A 422 -19.52 16.63 56.67
C SER A 422 -19.88 16.18 55.02
N GLY A 423 -19.40 15.43 53.80
CA GLY A 423 -18.35 14.55 52.83
C GLY A 423 -18.78 13.87 51.28
N THR A 424 -18.30 13.09 50.11
CA THR A 424 -17.15 12.43 49.07
C THR A 424 -17.55 11.45 47.67
N SER A 425 -17.04 10.75 46.45
CA SER A 425 -15.93 10.38 45.24
C SER A 425 -16.17 9.39 43.80
N SER A 426 -15.28 8.91 42.72
CA SER A 426 -15.46 8.14 41.24
C SER A 426 -14.39 7.17 40.22
N GLN A 427 -14.54 6.67 38.82
CA GLN A 427 -13.75 5.56 37.82
C GLN A 427 -13.75 5.31 36.08
N PRO A 428 -13.04 4.35 35.19
CA PRO A 428 -12.76 4.26 33.59
C PRO A 428 -12.95 3.00 32.47
N LYS A 429 -12.62 3.10 31.09
CA LYS A 429 -12.75 2.09 29.88
C LYS A 429 -11.97 2.28 28.47
N VAL A 430 -11.99 1.32 27.48
CA VAL A 430 -11.47 1.39 26.02
C VAL A 430 -12.57 1.19 24.94
N HIS A 431 -12.44 1.78 23.72
CA HIS A 431 -13.43 1.70 22.61
C HIS A 431 -12.84 1.49 21.17
N VAL A 432 -13.63 0.82 20.30
CA VAL A 432 -13.41 0.69 18.84
C VAL A 432 -14.74 0.95 18.14
N SER A 433 -14.73 1.70 17.02
CA SER A 433 -15.91 1.94 16.18
C SER A 433 -15.72 1.39 14.77
N GLN A 434 -16.81 0.90 14.17
CA GLN A 434 -16.87 0.46 12.78
C GLN A 434 -18.13 1.00 12.12
N GLU A 435 -17.99 1.52 10.91
CA GLU A 435 -19.08 2.05 10.09
C GLU A 435 -19.05 1.35 8.73
N ALA A 436 -20.21 0.94 8.22
CA ALA A 436 -20.32 0.20 6.97
C ALA A 436 -21.50 0.72 6.14
N GLU A 437 -21.21 1.06 4.88
CA GLU A 437 -22.15 1.63 3.91
C GLU A 437 -22.15 0.76 2.65
N ALA A 438 -23.33 0.55 2.06
CA ALA A 438 -23.46 -0.20 0.81
C ALA A 438 -24.54 0.44 -0.08
N THR A 439 -24.11 0.89 -1.26
CA THR A 439 -24.97 1.49 -2.29
C THR A 439 -25.62 0.42 -3.17
N GLY A 440 -25.08 -0.81 -3.19
CA GLY A 440 -25.54 -1.90 -4.04
C GLY A 440 -25.61 -3.26 -3.35
N SER A 441 -25.78 -4.32 -4.15
CA SER A 441 -26.04 -5.70 -3.72
C SER A 441 -24.93 -6.39 -2.90
N ILE A 442 -23.77 -5.75 -2.74
CA ILE A 442 -22.58 -6.32 -2.09
C ILE A 442 -22.23 -5.50 -0.87
N THR A 443 -21.86 -6.20 0.21
CA THR A 443 -21.41 -5.62 1.46
C THR A 443 -19.98 -6.07 1.77
N ILE A 444 -19.23 -5.22 2.46
CA ILE A 444 -17.92 -5.56 3.02
C ILE A 444 -18.18 -6.08 4.45
N GLU A 445 -17.90 -7.35 4.71
CA GLU A 445 -18.05 -7.93 6.05
C GLU A 445 -16.92 -7.44 6.98
N GLU A 446 -16.83 -8.01 8.19
CA GLU A 446 -15.84 -7.58 9.18
C GLU A 446 -14.42 -7.73 8.64
N ILE A 447 -13.66 -6.64 8.74
CA ILE A 447 -12.30 -6.54 8.22
C ILE A 447 -11.34 -7.11 9.25
N ASP A 448 -10.40 -7.93 8.79
CA ASP A 448 -9.29 -8.36 9.64
C ASP A 448 -8.39 -7.18 10.02
N LEU A 449 -8.32 -6.92 11.33
CA LEU A 449 -7.48 -5.91 11.96
C LEU A 449 -5.99 -6.27 11.87
N GLU A 450 -5.66 -7.55 11.70
CA GLU A 450 -4.30 -8.04 11.46
C GLU A 450 -3.88 -7.95 9.98
N GLY A 451 -4.76 -7.44 9.10
CA GLY A 451 -4.43 -7.10 7.72
C GLY A 451 -4.21 -8.30 6.79
N LYS A 452 -4.63 -9.50 7.14
CA LYS A 452 -4.41 -10.72 6.33
C LYS A 452 -5.45 -10.86 5.21
N SER A 453 -6.68 -10.40 5.41
CA SER A 453 -7.78 -10.54 4.44
C SER A 453 -8.84 -9.43 4.47
N VAL A 454 -9.62 -9.36 3.40
CA VAL A 454 -10.88 -8.60 3.30
C VAL A 454 -11.95 -9.49 2.68
N THR A 455 -13.15 -9.51 3.27
CA THR A 455 -14.27 -10.37 2.85
C THR A 455 -15.42 -9.55 2.27
N LEU A 456 -15.92 -9.97 1.11
CA LEU A 456 -17.10 -9.41 0.45
C LEU A 456 -18.25 -10.43 0.45
N LYS A 457 -19.48 -9.93 0.53
CA LYS A 457 -20.69 -10.75 0.53
C LYS A 457 -21.76 -10.18 -0.40
N ASN A 458 -22.26 -11.00 -1.31
CA ASN A 458 -23.45 -10.67 -2.08
C ASN A 458 -24.69 -10.95 -1.21
N SER A 459 -25.30 -9.87 -0.71
CA SER A 459 -26.47 -9.92 0.17
C SER A 459 -27.79 -9.90 -0.59
N SER A 460 -27.76 -10.13 -1.91
CA SER A 460 -28.93 -10.16 -2.78
C SER A 460 -29.27 -11.56 -3.31
N GLU A 461 -30.50 -11.71 -3.81
CA GLU A 461 -31.01 -12.93 -4.45
C GLU A 461 -30.52 -13.15 -5.89
N LYS A 462 -29.56 -12.34 -6.39
CA LYS A 462 -29.08 -12.39 -7.78
C LYS A 462 -27.57 -12.52 -7.85
N ASP A 463 -27.08 -13.28 -8.82
CA ASP A 463 -25.65 -13.38 -9.13
C ASP A 463 -25.12 -12.03 -9.65
N GLN A 464 -24.04 -11.53 -9.03
CA GLN A 464 -23.46 -10.21 -9.34
C GLN A 464 -22.07 -10.38 -9.98
N SER A 465 -21.88 -9.82 -11.17
CA SER A 465 -20.57 -9.76 -11.81
C SER A 465 -19.67 -8.75 -11.09
N LEU A 466 -18.44 -9.13 -10.77
CA LEU A 466 -17.37 -8.24 -10.31
C LEU A 466 -16.36 -7.96 -11.43
N GLY A 467 -16.71 -8.21 -12.69
CA GLY A 467 -15.79 -8.11 -13.82
C GLY A 467 -15.11 -6.74 -13.89
N SER A 468 -13.78 -6.70 -13.69
CA SER A 468 -12.94 -5.49 -13.63
C SER A 468 -13.18 -4.53 -12.46
N TRP A 469 -14.00 -4.90 -11.46
CA TRP A 469 -14.19 -4.12 -10.23
C TRP A 469 -12.89 -4.09 -9.41
N ARG A 470 -12.76 -3.09 -8.53
CA ARG A 470 -11.57 -2.87 -7.68
C ARG A 470 -11.94 -2.82 -6.20
N LEU A 471 -11.22 -3.56 -5.38
CA LEU A 471 -11.29 -3.49 -3.92
C LEU A 471 -10.07 -2.72 -3.42
N LYS A 472 -10.31 -1.49 -2.95
CA LYS A 472 -9.33 -0.52 -2.46
C LYS A 472 -9.27 -0.55 -0.94
N ARG A 473 -8.08 -0.34 -0.36
CA ARG A 473 -7.86 -0.11 1.07
C ARG A 473 -6.80 0.97 1.27
N GLN A 474 -7.07 1.86 2.23
CA GLN A 474 -6.20 2.95 2.65
C GLN A 474 -6.12 2.95 4.18
N ILE A 475 -4.99 3.38 4.74
CA ILE A 475 -4.72 3.38 6.18
C ILE A 475 -4.20 4.76 6.58
N GLY A 476 -4.95 5.46 7.42
CA GLY A 476 -4.74 6.89 7.68
C GLY A 476 -4.66 7.69 6.37
N GLU A 477 -3.65 8.54 6.26
CA GLU A 477 -3.34 9.31 5.03
C GLU A 477 -2.33 8.59 4.11
N GLY A 478 -2.07 7.30 4.34
CA GLY A 478 -1.10 6.50 3.57
C GLY A 478 -1.55 6.16 2.14
N GLU A 479 -0.67 5.46 1.41
CA GLU A 479 -0.91 5.02 0.03
C GLU A 479 -2.12 4.07 -0.08
N GLU A 480 -2.90 4.21 -1.15
CA GLU A 480 -4.04 3.33 -1.44
C GLU A 480 -3.60 2.08 -2.22
N ILE A 481 -3.87 0.91 -1.65
CA ILE A 481 -3.66 -0.39 -2.33
C ILE A 481 -4.97 -0.89 -2.94
N ALA A 482 -4.93 -1.39 -4.19
CA ALA A 482 -6.13 -1.83 -4.91
C ALA A 482 -5.99 -3.22 -5.57
N TYR A 483 -6.80 -4.18 -5.12
CA TYR A 483 -6.97 -5.48 -5.77
C TYR A 483 -7.99 -5.38 -6.92
N LYS A 484 -7.72 -6.03 -8.06
CA LYS A 484 -8.62 -6.02 -9.24
C LYS A 484 -9.19 -7.41 -9.51
N PHE A 485 -10.52 -7.51 -9.57
CA PHE A 485 -11.21 -8.75 -9.93
C PHE A 485 -11.05 -9.08 -11.42
N THR A 486 -10.93 -10.36 -11.75
CA THR A 486 -10.78 -10.80 -13.14
C THR A 486 -12.07 -10.51 -13.94
N PRO A 487 -12.00 -10.19 -15.25
CA PRO A 487 -13.18 -9.79 -16.03
C PRO A 487 -14.32 -10.81 -16.14
N LYS A 488 -14.10 -12.06 -15.70
CA LYS A 488 -15.09 -13.16 -15.72
C LYS A 488 -15.56 -13.58 -14.32
N TYR A 489 -15.17 -12.87 -13.27
CA TYR A 489 -15.55 -13.24 -11.91
C TYR A 489 -17.01 -12.83 -11.60
N VAL A 490 -17.79 -13.78 -11.08
CA VAL A 490 -19.19 -13.58 -10.65
C VAL A 490 -19.35 -14.11 -9.24
N LEU A 491 -19.88 -13.28 -8.34
CA LEU A 491 -20.22 -13.63 -6.96
C LEU A 491 -21.70 -14.01 -6.90
N LYS A 492 -22.00 -15.28 -6.58
CA LYS A 492 -23.38 -15.77 -6.60
C LYS A 492 -24.25 -15.16 -5.51
N ALA A 493 -25.57 -15.23 -5.70
CA ALA A 493 -26.55 -14.86 -4.68
C ALA A 493 -26.22 -15.51 -3.31
N GLY A 494 -26.17 -14.71 -2.25
CA GLY A 494 -25.83 -15.17 -0.89
C GLY A 494 -24.37 -15.63 -0.67
N GLN A 495 -23.50 -15.57 -1.68
CA GLN A 495 -22.12 -16.07 -1.58
C GLN A 495 -21.16 -15.02 -1.01
N THR A 496 -20.19 -15.48 -0.22
CA THR A 496 -19.00 -14.71 0.20
C THR A 496 -17.77 -15.00 -0.67
N VAL A 497 -16.85 -14.03 -0.71
CA VAL A 497 -15.50 -14.17 -1.26
C VAL A 497 -14.50 -13.45 -0.36
N THR A 498 -13.43 -14.14 0.02
CA THR A 498 -12.34 -13.59 0.81
C THR A 498 -11.14 -13.36 -0.09
N VAL A 499 -10.59 -12.14 -0.05
CA VAL A 499 -9.34 -11.81 -0.73
C VAL A 499 -8.21 -11.79 0.30
N TRP A 500 -7.40 -12.84 0.26
CA TRP A 500 -6.24 -13.06 1.11
C TRP A 500 -4.99 -12.37 0.55
N SER A 501 -4.19 -11.78 1.43
CA SER A 501 -2.82 -11.33 1.12
C SER A 501 -1.84 -12.51 1.01
N SER A 502 -0.65 -12.33 0.43
CA SER A 502 0.29 -13.44 0.24
C SER A 502 0.79 -14.06 1.55
N ASP A 503 0.92 -13.27 2.61
CA ASP A 503 1.52 -13.72 3.87
C ASP A 503 0.47 -14.38 4.80
N ALA A 504 -0.80 -14.39 4.40
CA ALA A 504 -1.88 -15.07 5.12
C ALA A 504 -1.77 -16.60 5.12
N GLY A 505 -0.91 -17.19 4.28
CA GLY A 505 -0.65 -18.63 4.21
C GLY A 505 -1.78 -19.48 3.58
N VAL A 506 -2.82 -18.85 3.03
CA VAL A 506 -3.99 -19.54 2.45
C VAL A 506 -3.77 -19.88 0.97
N SER A 507 -4.16 -21.08 0.56
CA SER A 507 -4.10 -21.52 -0.84
C SER A 507 -5.18 -20.85 -1.69
N HIS A 508 -4.84 -20.47 -2.93
CA HIS A 508 -5.79 -19.87 -3.86
C HIS A 508 -6.83 -20.89 -4.36
N SER A 509 -8.09 -20.77 -3.91
CA SER A 509 -9.22 -21.59 -4.33
C SER A 509 -10.43 -20.73 -4.77
N PRO A 510 -10.45 -20.21 -6.01
CA PRO A 510 -11.64 -19.59 -6.59
C PRO A 510 -12.83 -20.55 -6.65
N PRO A 511 -14.08 -20.06 -6.49
CA PRO A 511 -14.44 -18.65 -6.38
C PRO A 511 -14.32 -18.05 -4.98
N THR A 512 -14.26 -18.85 -3.91
CA THR A 512 -14.35 -18.35 -2.51
C THR A 512 -13.09 -17.65 -2.03
N ASP A 513 -11.90 -18.13 -2.41
CA ASP A 513 -10.63 -17.69 -1.83
C ASP A 513 -9.67 -17.18 -2.90
N LEU A 514 -9.55 -15.86 -2.98
CA LEU A 514 -8.69 -15.17 -3.92
C LEU A 514 -7.37 -14.79 -3.22
N LEU A 515 -6.23 -15.11 -3.83
CA LEU A 515 -4.91 -14.85 -3.23
C LEU A 515 -4.19 -13.73 -4.00
N TRP A 516 -3.97 -12.60 -3.33
CA TRP A 516 -3.28 -11.44 -3.89
C TRP A 516 -1.76 -11.63 -3.81
N LYS A 517 -1.22 -12.44 -4.72
CA LYS A 517 0.21 -12.83 -4.78
C LYS A 517 1.22 -11.69 -4.94
N SER A 518 0.78 -10.43 -5.07
CA SER A 518 1.64 -9.25 -5.25
C SER A 518 1.57 -8.26 -4.08
N GLN A 519 0.93 -8.63 -2.97
CA GLN A 519 0.92 -7.84 -1.73
C GLN A 519 1.07 -8.75 -0.51
N SER A 520 2.02 -8.42 0.36
CA SER A 520 2.31 -9.15 1.60
C SER A 520 1.16 -9.07 2.60
N SER A 521 0.56 -7.90 2.75
CA SER A 521 -0.61 -7.66 3.62
C SER A 521 -1.58 -6.66 3.00
N TRP A 522 -2.77 -6.58 3.57
CA TRP A 522 -3.70 -5.45 3.43
C TRP A 522 -3.36 -4.26 4.34
N GLY A 523 -2.27 -4.36 5.12
CA GLY A 523 -1.80 -3.36 6.08
C GLY A 523 -2.63 -3.26 7.36
N THR A 524 -1.99 -2.76 8.43
CA THR A 524 -2.57 -2.58 9.77
C THR A 524 -2.40 -1.14 10.25
N GLY A 525 -3.38 -0.61 10.97
CA GLY A 525 -3.34 0.74 11.55
C GLY A 525 -4.66 1.10 12.22
N ASP A 526 -4.70 2.24 12.90
CA ASP A 526 -5.86 2.62 13.74
C ASP A 526 -7.05 3.20 12.96
N ASN A 527 -6.80 3.79 11.80
CA ASN A 527 -7.83 4.29 10.88
C ASN A 527 -7.72 3.51 9.56
N ILE A 528 -8.70 2.63 9.28
CA ILE A 528 -8.73 1.80 8.07
C ILE A 528 -9.97 2.14 7.25
N LEU A 529 -9.76 2.57 6.00
CA LEU A 529 -10.81 2.77 5.00
C LEU A 529 -10.72 1.66 3.94
N THR A 530 -11.82 0.97 3.66
CA THR A 530 -11.89 -0.04 2.59
C THR A 530 -13.10 0.23 1.70
N VAL A 531 -12.90 0.28 0.38
CA VAL A 531 -13.92 0.67 -0.59
C VAL A 531 -13.95 -0.31 -1.75
N LEU A 532 -15.14 -0.79 -2.11
CA LEU A 532 -15.40 -1.54 -3.33
C LEU A 532 -15.90 -0.58 -4.41
N VAL A 533 -15.19 -0.54 -5.53
CA VAL A 533 -15.45 0.33 -6.68
C VAL A 533 -15.82 -0.50 -7.90
N ASN A 534 -16.89 -0.10 -8.59
CA ASN A 534 -17.40 -0.82 -9.76
C ASN A 534 -16.51 -0.61 -11.01
N SER A 535 -16.95 -1.15 -12.16
CA SER A 535 -16.26 -1.02 -13.45
C SER A 535 -16.25 0.40 -14.03
N GLU A 536 -17.14 1.28 -13.56
CA GLU A 536 -17.37 2.64 -14.08
C GLU A 536 -16.68 3.71 -13.20
N GLY A 537 -16.31 3.36 -11.97
CA GLY A 537 -15.56 4.20 -11.02
C GLY A 537 -16.33 4.58 -9.75
N GLU A 538 -17.56 4.11 -9.59
CA GLU A 538 -18.43 4.47 -8.47
C GLU A 538 -18.20 3.58 -7.23
N GLU A 539 -18.35 4.16 -6.04
CA GLU A 539 -18.28 3.45 -4.76
C GLU A 539 -19.59 2.71 -4.48
N VAL A 540 -19.53 1.38 -4.50
CA VAL A 540 -20.71 0.50 -4.32
C VAL A 540 -20.80 -0.10 -2.92
N ALA A 541 -19.68 -0.17 -2.18
CA ALA A 541 -19.65 -0.44 -0.75
C ALA A 541 -18.40 0.18 -0.12
N LYS A 542 -18.51 0.61 1.14
CA LYS A 542 -17.47 1.32 1.89
C LYS A 542 -17.53 0.90 3.36
N ARG A 543 -16.36 0.71 3.99
CA ARG A 543 -16.26 0.37 5.41
C ARG A 543 -15.11 1.12 6.05
N ILE A 544 -15.39 1.74 7.19
CA ILE A 544 -14.45 2.52 8.00
C ILE A 544 -14.29 1.80 9.34
N VAL A 545 -13.05 1.68 9.81
CA VAL A 545 -12.73 1.15 11.14
C VAL A 545 -11.81 2.13 11.83
N THR A 546 -12.18 2.52 13.05
CA THR A 546 -11.47 3.52 13.86
C THR A 546 -11.19 2.92 15.24
N LYS A 547 -9.92 2.87 15.64
CA LYS A 547 -9.45 2.33 16.92
C LYS A 547 -8.89 3.46 17.78
N THR A 548 -9.54 3.72 18.92
CA THR A 548 -9.09 4.75 19.88
C THR A 548 -8.62 4.12 21.18
N THR A 549 -7.30 4.07 21.34
CA THR A 549 -6.64 3.81 22.63
C THR A 549 -6.61 5.10 23.45
N VAL A 550 -7.22 5.07 24.63
CA VAL A 550 -7.04 6.11 25.65
C VAL A 550 -5.92 5.64 26.56
N GLU A 551 -4.79 6.34 26.52
CA GLU A 551 -3.72 6.19 27.50
C GLU A 551 -3.97 7.15 28.66
N ASN A 552 -3.71 6.71 29.89
CA ASN A 552 -3.71 7.59 31.04
C ASN A 552 -2.34 8.26 31.13
N GLU A 553 -2.27 9.56 30.89
CA GLU A 553 -1.13 10.37 31.32
C GLU A 553 -1.33 10.70 32.80
N ASP A 554 -0.57 10.04 33.68
CA ASP A 554 -0.44 10.46 35.08
C ASP A 554 0.44 11.72 35.15
N GLU A 555 0.10 12.65 36.06
CA GLU A 555 0.83 13.91 36.25
C GLU A 555 2.22 13.67 36.87
N ASP A 556 3.27 14.19 36.23
CA ASP A 556 4.53 14.50 36.92
C ASP A 556 5.12 15.79 36.31
N ALA A 557 5.63 16.67 37.15
CA ALA A 557 6.06 18.02 36.77
C ALA A 557 7.49 18.32 37.25
N ASP A 558 8.32 18.92 36.38
CA ASP A 558 9.55 19.58 36.81
C ASP A 558 9.94 20.77 35.91
N PHE A 559 10.98 21.49 36.35
CA PHE A 559 11.45 22.80 35.90
C PHE A 559 11.84 22.90 34.41
N GLY A 560 11.64 24.11 33.85
CA GLY A 560 12.17 24.53 32.56
C GLY A 560 13.45 25.39 32.68
N GLU A 561 13.73 26.18 31.64
CA GLU A 561 14.72 27.27 31.69
C GLU A 561 14.34 28.40 30.70
N GLU A 562 14.99 29.57 30.79
CA GLU A 562 14.60 30.81 30.10
C GLU A 562 15.40 31.09 28.79
N ASP A 563 14.89 32.04 28.00
CA ASP A 563 15.60 32.89 27.01
C ASP A 563 16.42 32.27 25.86
N LEU A 564 16.10 32.70 24.62
CA LEU A 564 16.79 33.86 24.06
C LEU A 564 16.10 34.47 22.81
N PHE A 565 16.30 35.78 22.62
CA PHE A 565 15.81 36.59 21.49
C PHE A 565 16.78 36.64 20.27
N HIS A 566 16.34 37.29 19.18
CA HIS A 566 17.10 37.76 17.98
C HIS A 566 17.19 36.80 16.77
N GLN A 567 17.15 37.24 15.50
CA GLN A 567 16.78 38.54 14.88
C GLN A 567 16.52 38.37 13.36
N GLN A 568 15.87 39.36 12.72
CA GLN A 568 15.65 39.41 11.27
C GLN A 568 16.94 39.53 10.43
N GLY A 569 16.92 38.99 9.20
CA GLY A 569 17.91 39.25 8.15
C GLY A 569 17.33 38.95 6.76
N ASP A 570 17.10 39.99 5.96
CA ASP A 570 16.41 39.95 4.65
C ASP A 570 17.42 40.18 3.48
N PRO A 571 17.08 40.41 2.19
CA PRO A 571 17.62 39.56 1.11
C PRO A 571 18.46 40.32 0.05
N LYS A 572 19.06 39.61 -0.92
CA LYS A 572 19.11 39.98 -2.38
C LYS A 572 20.03 39.14 -3.28
N THR A 573 19.53 38.85 -4.49
CA THR A 573 20.25 38.68 -5.80
C THR A 573 21.27 37.52 -5.94
N THR A 574 21.63 37.00 -7.12
CA THR A 574 21.32 37.23 -8.56
C THR A 574 20.89 35.90 -9.22
N SER A 575 19.82 35.79 -10.02
CA SER A 575 19.64 36.23 -11.42
C SER A 575 20.51 35.49 -12.47
N ARG A 576 19.86 35.13 -13.59
CA ARG A 576 20.32 34.49 -14.84
C ARG A 576 20.24 32.96 -14.94
N GLU A 577 19.95 32.33 -16.08
CA GLU A 577 19.19 32.62 -17.32
C GLU A 577 19.61 31.52 -18.33
N CYS A 578 18.67 30.63 -18.67
CA CYS A 578 18.37 30.08 -20.00
C CYS A 578 19.43 29.62 -21.05
N LEU A 579 18.97 28.59 -21.78
CA LEU A 579 19.20 28.23 -23.20
C LEU A 579 20.45 27.42 -23.64
N ILE A 580 20.14 26.16 -24.03
CA ILE A 580 20.45 25.49 -25.32
C ILE A 580 21.90 25.48 -25.84
N MET A 581 22.47 24.27 -25.89
CA MET A 581 22.74 23.57 -27.17
C MET A 581 22.17 22.16 -27.11
#